data_AF-A0A974I201-F1
#
_entry.id   AF-A0A974I201-F1
#
_cell.length_a   1.000
_cell.length_b   1.000
_cell.length_c   1.000
_cell.angle_alpha   90.00
_cell.angle_beta   90.00
_cell.angle_gamma   90.00
#
_symmetry.space_group_name_H-M   'P 1'
#
loop_
_entity.id
_entity.type
_entity.pdbx_description
1 polymer ?
#
loop_
_entity_poly.entity_id
_entity_poly.type
_entity_poly.pdbx_seq_one_letter_code
_entity_poly.pdbx_strand_id
1 'polypeptide(L)'
;MGRYLLLVLSALFSLSVPGSYGQVVLTQSPDYVSVSPGETVTLTCKASSNVGNVLAWYQQKSGQAPKLLIYRASTRHTGTPERISGSGSGTDFTLTISRMEAEDAADYYCQQGYNFPLTQ
;
A
#
# COMPACT_ATOMS: atom_id res chain seq x y z
N MET A 1 11.01 22.85 -14.09
CA MET A 1 11.55 21.76 -14.94
C MET A 1 11.38 20.44 -14.19
N GLY A 2 10.16 19.88 -14.20
CA GLY A 2 9.86 18.60 -13.54
C GLY A 2 9.80 17.51 -14.60
N ARG A 3 10.67 16.50 -14.48
CA ARG A 3 10.63 15.32 -15.34
C ARG A 3 9.61 14.35 -14.75
N TYR A 4 8.49 14.15 -15.44
CA TYR A 4 7.49 13.14 -15.13
C TYR A 4 8.03 11.76 -15.53
N LEU A 5 7.97 10.78 -14.64
CA LEU A 5 8.21 9.38 -14.97
C LEU A 5 6.88 8.63 -14.83
N LEU A 6 6.30 8.27 -15.97
CA LEU A 6 5.17 7.35 -16.08
C LEU A 6 5.75 5.94 -16.26
N LEU A 7 5.40 5.01 -15.37
CA LEU A 7 5.61 3.58 -15.60
C LEU A 7 4.25 2.90 -15.55
N VAL A 8 3.73 2.53 -16.71
CA VAL A 8 2.55 1.70 -16.86
C VAL A 8 3.03 0.26 -17.08
N LEU A 9 2.65 -0.65 -16.19
CA LEU A 9 2.74 -2.09 -16.44
C LEU A 9 1.34 -2.68 -16.33
N SER A 10 0.64 -2.69 -17.46
CA SER A 10 -0.62 -3.44 -17.61
C SER A 10 -0.33 -4.85 -18.13
N ALA A 11 -0.62 -5.85 -17.32
CA ALA A 11 -1.06 -7.17 -17.75
C ALA A 11 -1.58 -7.92 -16.54
N LEU A 12 -2.72 -8.63 -16.67
CA LEU A 12 -2.87 -10.02 -16.25
C LEU A 12 -4.21 -10.58 -16.78
N PHE A 13 -4.10 -11.72 -17.47
CA PHE A 13 -5.17 -12.48 -18.10
C PHE A 13 -5.78 -13.42 -17.03
N SER A 14 -7.05 -13.26 -16.69
CA SER A 14 -7.71 -14.08 -15.66
C SER A 14 -8.38 -15.31 -16.26
N LEU A 15 -7.78 -16.50 -16.08
CA LEU A 15 -8.44 -17.80 -16.24
C LEU A 15 -9.13 -18.16 -14.91
N SER A 16 -10.46 -18.20 -14.89
CA SER A 16 -11.21 -18.60 -13.69
C SER A 16 -11.40 -20.12 -13.64
N VAL A 17 -11.01 -20.74 -12.52
CA VAL A 17 -11.35 -22.13 -12.16
C VAL A 17 -12.31 -22.08 -10.97
N PRO A 18 -13.52 -22.66 -11.04
CA PRO A 18 -14.45 -22.69 -9.91
C PRO A 18 -13.99 -23.72 -8.87
N GLY A 19 -13.63 -23.28 -7.66
CA GLY A 19 -13.33 -24.17 -6.53
C GLY A 19 -12.12 -23.83 -5.65
N SER A 20 -11.57 -22.61 -5.72
CA SER A 20 -10.51 -22.17 -4.79
C SER A 20 -11.12 -21.40 -3.62
N TYR A 21 -10.79 -21.77 -2.37
CA TYR A 21 -11.05 -20.91 -1.20
C TYR A 21 -10.35 -19.58 -1.47
N GLY A 22 -11.15 -18.54 -1.75
CA GLY A 22 -10.76 -17.42 -2.58
C GLY A 22 -9.49 -16.70 -2.12
N GLN A 23 -8.53 -16.59 -3.03
CA GLN A 23 -7.37 -15.72 -2.87
C GLN A 23 -7.83 -14.30 -2.52
N VAL A 24 -7.33 -13.75 -1.42
CA VAL A 24 -7.56 -12.33 -1.10
C VAL A 24 -6.82 -11.51 -2.15
N VAL A 25 -7.52 -10.58 -2.78
CA VAL A 25 -6.94 -9.65 -3.75
C VAL A 25 -6.94 -8.27 -3.10
N LEU A 26 -5.82 -7.56 -3.23
CA LEU A 26 -5.70 -6.17 -2.79
C LEU A 26 -5.72 -5.24 -4.00
N THR A 27 -6.49 -4.17 -3.90
CA THR A 27 -6.56 -3.10 -4.90
C THR A 27 -6.15 -1.79 -4.25
N GLN A 28 -5.12 -1.14 -4.79
CA GLN A 28 -4.63 0.13 -4.29
C GLN A 28 -5.11 1.30 -5.14
N SER A 29 -5.25 2.47 -4.53
CA SER A 29 -5.54 3.70 -5.26
C SER A 29 -4.96 4.92 -4.52
N PRO A 30 -4.48 5.94 -5.24
CA PRO A 30 -4.25 5.95 -6.70
C PRO A 30 -3.06 5.09 -7.11
N ASP A 31 -2.99 4.70 -8.39
CA ASP A 31 -1.84 3.97 -8.95
C ASP A 31 -0.56 4.83 -8.95
N TYR A 32 -0.74 6.14 -9.14
CA TYR A 32 0.33 7.14 -9.07
C TYR A 32 -0.25 8.48 -8.62
N VAL A 33 0.57 9.25 -7.89
CA VAL A 33 0.23 10.61 -7.49
C VAL A 33 1.51 11.44 -7.39
N SER A 34 1.44 12.67 -7.90
CA SER A 34 2.50 13.67 -7.72
C SER A 34 2.08 14.62 -6.61
N VAL A 35 2.93 14.76 -5.59
CA VAL A 35 2.63 15.52 -4.37
C VAL A 35 3.78 16.48 -4.10
N SER A 36 3.48 17.73 -3.80
CA SER A 36 4.48 18.74 -3.48
C SER A 36 4.94 18.60 -2.01
N PRO A 37 6.17 18.99 -1.68
CA PRO A 37 6.61 19.02 -0.29
C PRO A 37 5.65 19.81 0.61
N GLY A 38 5.33 19.26 1.78
CA GLY A 38 4.40 19.86 2.75
C GLY A 38 2.92 19.50 2.53
N GLU A 39 2.54 18.98 1.36
CA GLU A 39 1.17 18.51 1.12
C GLU A 39 0.89 17.18 1.85
N THR A 40 -0.39 16.81 1.92
CA THR A 40 -0.83 15.53 2.51
C THR A 40 -1.35 14.62 1.40
N VAL A 41 -0.96 13.35 1.46
CA VAL A 41 -1.49 12.32 0.57
C VAL A 41 -2.10 11.19 1.36
N THR A 42 -3.19 10.63 0.84
CA THR A 42 -3.82 9.42 1.38
C THR A 42 -3.86 8.38 0.27
N LEU A 43 -3.21 7.25 0.51
CA LEU A 43 -3.32 6.04 -0.29
C LEU A 43 -4.38 5.14 0.32
N THR A 44 -5.05 4.37 -0.53
CA THR A 44 -6.08 3.42 -0.12
C THR A 44 -5.68 2.02 -0.55
N CYS A 45 -6.11 1.03 0.23
CA CYS A 45 -5.99 -0.37 -0.08
C CYS A 45 -7.30 -1.07 0.27
N LYS A 46 -7.90 -1.71 -0.72
CA LYS A 46 -9.15 -2.44 -0.58
C LYS A 46 -8.90 -3.93 -0.75
N ALA A 47 -9.26 -4.72 0.26
CA ALA A 47 -9.24 -6.17 0.19
C ALA A 47 -10.56 -6.72 -0.37
N SER A 48 -10.48 -7.79 -1.17
CA SER A 48 -11.65 -8.47 -1.74
C SER A 48 -12.50 -9.20 -0.69
N SER A 49 -11.97 -9.40 0.51
CA SER A 49 -12.66 -10.02 1.66
C SER A 49 -12.12 -9.45 2.97
N ASN A 50 -12.84 -9.70 4.06
CA ASN A 50 -12.47 -9.19 5.38
C ASN A 50 -11.17 -9.84 5.88
N VAL A 51 -10.15 -9.02 6.14
CA VAL A 51 -8.84 -9.43 6.69
C VAL A 51 -8.60 -8.90 8.11
N GLY A 52 -9.66 -8.47 8.79
CA GLY A 52 -9.61 -7.88 10.13
C GLY A 52 -8.74 -6.62 10.13
N ASN A 53 -7.71 -6.60 10.98
CA ASN A 53 -6.67 -5.59 10.96
C ASN A 53 -5.33 -6.12 10.45
N VAL A 54 -5.28 -7.33 9.86
CA VAL A 54 -4.03 -7.99 9.47
C VAL A 54 -3.54 -7.47 8.13
N LEU A 55 -3.21 -6.18 8.10
CA LEU A 55 -2.66 -5.48 6.95
C LEU A 55 -1.41 -4.69 7.36
N ALA A 56 -0.42 -4.71 6.48
CA ALA A 56 0.82 -3.95 6.59
C ALA A 56 0.99 -3.02 5.40
N TRP A 57 1.67 -1.90 5.64
CA TRP A 57 2.09 -0.94 4.61
C TRP A 57 3.60 -0.89 4.54
N TYR A 58 4.13 -0.92 3.32
CA TYR A 58 5.55 -0.87 3.02
C TYR A 58 5.87 0.32 2.13
N GLN A 59 7.09 0.84 2.28
CA GLN A 59 7.71 1.79 1.38
C GLN A 59 8.90 1.12 0.69
N GLN A 60 8.98 1.25 -0.63
CA GLN A 60 10.11 0.75 -1.41
C GLN A 60 10.71 1.89 -2.23
N LYS A 61 11.98 2.21 -1.95
CA LYS A 61 12.78 3.09 -2.78
C LYS A 61 13.43 2.28 -3.90
N SER A 62 13.64 2.91 -5.05
CA SER A 62 14.27 2.26 -6.20
C SER A 62 15.61 1.60 -5.81
N GLY A 63 15.76 0.32 -6.11
CA GLY A 63 16.95 -0.49 -5.77
C GLY A 63 17.09 -0.89 -4.30
N GLN A 64 16.08 -0.60 -3.45
CA GLN A 64 16.09 -0.98 -2.03
C GLN A 64 15.04 -2.05 -1.72
N ALA A 65 15.27 -2.79 -0.63
CA ALA A 65 14.27 -3.72 -0.11
C ALA A 65 13.07 -2.96 0.46
N PRO A 66 11.85 -3.54 0.42
CA PRO A 66 10.68 -2.95 1.07
C PRO A 66 10.90 -2.74 2.58
N LYS A 67 10.65 -1.51 3.05
CA LYS A 67 10.70 -1.13 4.46
C LYS A 67 9.28 -1.11 5.04
N LEU A 68 9.06 -1.81 6.15
CA LEU A 68 7.79 -1.78 6.87
C LEU A 68 7.55 -0.41 7.52
N LEU A 69 6.37 0.17 7.28
CA LEU A 69 5.94 1.44 7.87
C LEU A 69 4.86 1.24 8.95
N ILE A 70 3.78 0.54 8.59
CA ILE A 70 2.63 0.29 9.45
C ILE A 70 2.33 -1.21 9.44
N TYR A 71 2.00 -1.78 10.59
CA TYR A 71 1.48 -3.14 10.74
C TYR A 71 0.19 -3.13 11.55
N ARG A 72 -0.59 -4.21 11.48
CA ARG A 72 -1.90 -4.30 12.14
C ARG A 72 -2.82 -3.10 11.79
N ALA A 73 -2.81 -2.70 10.51
CA ALA A 73 -3.53 -1.57 9.91
C ALA A 73 -3.18 -0.16 10.42
N SER A 74 -2.84 0.02 11.70
CA SER A 74 -2.62 1.34 12.30
C SER A 74 -1.41 1.44 13.22
N THR A 75 -0.72 0.32 13.50
CA THR A 75 0.44 0.33 14.41
C THR A 75 1.70 0.73 13.66
N ARG A 76 2.28 1.86 14.05
CA ARG A 76 3.49 2.38 13.43
C ARG A 76 4.71 1.53 13.79
N HIS A 77 5.49 1.12 12.79
CA HIS A 77 6.76 0.43 13.00
C HIS A 77 7.81 1.40 13.53
N THR A 78 8.70 0.94 14.42
CA THR A 78 9.81 1.72 14.97
C THR A 78 10.63 2.40 13.87
N GLY A 79 10.93 3.69 14.05
CA GLY A 79 11.68 4.49 13.07
C GLY A 79 10.86 4.99 11.88
N THR A 80 9.54 4.77 11.86
CA THR A 80 8.64 5.44 10.91
C THR A 80 8.29 6.84 11.45
N PRO A 81 8.37 7.89 10.63
CA PRO A 81 8.01 9.24 11.04
C PRO A 81 6.56 9.36 11.55
N GLU A 82 6.33 10.24 12.53
CA GLU A 82 4.98 10.48 13.08
C GLU A 82 3.98 10.97 12.04
N ARG A 83 4.46 11.67 11.02
CA ARG A 83 3.67 12.22 9.91
C ARG A 83 3.03 11.13 9.04
N ILE A 84 3.49 9.88 9.17
CA ILE A 84 2.93 8.70 8.51
C ILE A 84 2.02 7.95 9.50
N SER A 85 0.80 7.66 9.05
CA SER A 85 -0.22 6.95 9.84
C SER A 85 -1.02 6.02 8.96
N GLY A 86 -1.39 4.84 9.49
CA GLY A 86 -2.34 3.94 8.84
C GLY A 86 -3.67 3.88 9.57
N SER A 87 -4.73 3.53 8.86
CA SER A 87 -6.06 3.29 9.44
C SER A 87 -6.84 2.24 8.66
N GLY A 88 -7.98 1.83 9.21
CA GLY A 88 -8.91 0.91 8.56
C GLY A 88 -8.99 -0.47 9.20
N SER A 89 -9.96 -1.25 8.73
CA SER A 89 -10.24 -2.61 9.17
C SER A 89 -11.21 -3.28 8.21
N GLY A 90 -11.31 -4.61 8.28
CA GLY A 90 -12.20 -5.37 7.42
C GLY A 90 -11.66 -5.42 6.00
N THR A 91 -12.22 -4.61 5.13
CA THR A 91 -11.89 -4.57 3.69
C THR A 91 -11.22 -3.28 3.26
N ASP A 92 -11.28 -2.19 4.05
CA ASP A 92 -10.89 -0.86 3.60
C ASP A 92 -9.84 -0.27 4.53
N PHE A 93 -8.71 0.12 3.94
CA PHE A 93 -7.51 0.56 4.64
C PHE A 93 -6.94 1.81 3.99
N THR A 94 -6.31 2.65 4.78
CA THR A 94 -5.64 3.86 4.30
C THR A 94 -4.23 4.00 4.88
N LEU A 95 -3.37 4.63 4.11
CA LEU A 95 -2.09 5.17 4.56
C LEU A 95 -2.09 6.66 4.27
N THR A 96 -1.93 7.47 5.32
CA THR A 96 -1.83 8.92 5.20
C THR A 96 -0.40 9.34 5.51
N ILE A 97 0.17 10.14 4.60
CA ILE A 97 1.46 10.81 4.77
C ILE A 97 1.16 12.29 4.80
N SER A 98 1.18 12.86 6.00
CA SER A 98 1.06 14.31 6.20
C SER A 98 2.41 14.98 6.01
N ARG A 99 2.42 16.23 5.53
CA ARG A 99 3.64 17.01 5.31
C ARG A 99 4.70 16.24 4.52
N MET A 100 4.38 15.86 3.29
CA MET A 100 5.24 15.07 2.41
C MET A 100 6.66 15.65 2.34
N GLU A 101 7.68 14.80 2.50
CA GLU A 101 9.09 15.17 2.40
C GLU A 101 9.73 14.51 1.17
N ALA A 102 10.88 15.02 0.72
CA ALA A 102 11.59 14.46 -0.44
C ALA A 102 11.98 12.99 -0.26
N GLU A 103 12.21 12.57 0.99
CA GLU A 103 12.51 11.18 1.34
C GLU A 103 11.30 10.23 1.25
N ASP A 104 10.08 10.76 1.15
CA ASP A 104 8.84 9.99 1.04
C ASP A 104 8.52 9.61 -0.42
N ALA A 105 9.28 10.10 -1.39
CA ALA A 105 9.16 9.69 -2.79
C ALA A 105 9.62 8.23 -2.96
N ALA A 106 8.65 7.33 -3.13
CA ALA A 106 8.84 5.88 -3.17
C ALA A 106 7.59 5.18 -3.72
N ASP A 107 7.71 3.90 -4.01
CA ASP A 107 6.55 3.02 -4.24
C ASP A 107 6.00 2.55 -2.88
N TYR A 108 4.68 2.42 -2.79
CA TYR A 108 3.99 2.01 -1.57
C TYR A 108 3.11 0.79 -1.83
N TYR A 109 3.17 -0.18 -0.93
CA TYR A 109 2.45 -1.45 -1.07
C TYR A 109 1.72 -1.80 0.22
N CYS A 110 0.48 -2.26 0.10
CA CYS A 110 -0.24 -2.92 1.17
C CYS A 110 -0.14 -4.43 1.01
N GLN A 111 -0.11 -5.14 2.14
CA GLN A 111 -0.04 -6.60 2.18
C GLN A 111 -0.97 -7.11 3.27
N GLN A 112 -1.80 -8.09 2.95
CA GLN A 112 -2.60 -8.81 3.94
C GLN A 112 -1.81 -10.00 4.49
N GLY A 113 -1.99 -10.30 5.77
CA GLY A 113 -1.42 -11.48 6.44
C GLY A 113 -2.48 -12.39 7.05
N TYR A 114 -3.74 -12.24 6.67
CA TYR A 114 -4.87 -12.97 7.23
C TYR A 114 -5.02 -14.37 6.61
N ASN A 115 -4.84 -14.49 5.30
CA ASN A 115 -4.97 -15.74 4.56
C ASN A 115 -3.75 -16.00 3.66
N PHE A 116 -3.49 -17.27 3.38
CA PHE A 116 -2.55 -17.67 2.32
C PHE A 116 -3.28 -17.88 0.98
N PRO A 117 -2.63 -17.63 -0.16
CA PRO A 117 -1.29 -17.05 -0.30
C PRO A 117 -1.27 -15.57 0.10
N LEU A 118 -0.10 -15.09 0.54
CA LEU A 118 0.11 -13.66 0.79
C LEU A 118 0.08 -12.92 -0.55
N THR A 119 -0.53 -11.74 -0.56
CA THR A 119 -0.49 -10.85 -1.73
C THR A 119 0.84 -10.11 -1.72
N GLN A 120 1.64 -10.25 -2.76
CA GLN A 120 2.79 -9.39 -3.06
C GLN A 120 2.57 -8.68 -4.38
#